data_AF-A0A7X8MNF0-F1
#
_entry.id   AF-A0A7X8MNF0-F1
#
_cell.length_a   1.000
_cell.length_b   1.000
_cell.length_c   1.000
_cell.angle_alpha   90.00
_cell.angle_beta   90.00
_cell.angle_gamma   90.00
#
_symmetry.space_group_name_H-M   'P 1'
#
loop_
_entity.id
_entity.type
_entity.pdbx_description
1 polymer ?
#
loop_
_entity_poly.entity_id
_entity_poly.type
_entity_poly.pdbx_seq_one_letter_code
_entity_poly.pdbx_strand_id
1 'polypeptide(L)' 'MAKRNSKQTSRKVARKASRILRDGRYSKNSKSVAGSALSQTKPKRK' A
#
# COMPACT_ATOMS: atom_id res chain seq x y z
N MET A 1 5.10 -23.57 -0.28
CA MET A 1 3.94 -22.80 -0.81
C MET A 1 3.78 -21.55 0.04
N ALA A 2 3.91 -20.34 -0.52
CA ALA A 2 3.83 -19.11 0.26
C ALA A 2 2.47 -19.01 0.97
N LYS A 3 2.48 -18.87 2.30
CA LYS A 3 1.29 -18.69 3.13
C LYS A 3 0.49 -17.52 2.58
N ARG A 4 -0.75 -17.77 2.11
CA ARG A 4 -1.66 -16.70 1.67
C ARG A 4 -1.89 -15.75 2.84
N ASN A 5 -1.46 -14.50 2.68
CA ASN A 5 -1.71 -13.48 3.69
C ASN A 5 -3.21 -13.12 3.66
N SER A 6 -3.94 -13.55 4.69
CA SER A 6 -5.36 -13.24 4.87
C SER A 6 -5.59 -11.79 5.30
N LYS A 7 -4.60 -11.16 5.94
CA LYS A 7 -4.63 -9.77 6.40
C LYS A 7 -4.09 -8.87 5.30
N GLN A 8 -4.97 -8.09 4.68
CA GLN A 8 -4.62 -7.30 3.51
C GLN A 8 -5.12 -5.87 3.64
N THR A 9 -4.33 -4.94 3.12
CA THR A 9 -4.68 -3.52 3.08
C THR A 9 -5.94 -3.33 2.24
N SER A 10 -6.92 -2.63 2.80
CA SER A 10 -8.17 -2.34 2.12
C SER A 10 -7.95 -1.41 0.92
N ARG A 11 -8.84 -1.47 -0.08
CA ARG A 11 -8.76 -0.61 -1.28
C ARG A 11 -8.73 0.89 -0.93
N LYS A 12 -9.46 1.30 0.13
CA LYS A 12 -9.50 2.70 0.58
C LYS A 12 -8.12 3.16 1.07
N VAL A 13 -7.45 2.33 1.87
CA VAL A 13 -6.11 2.64 2.40
C VAL A 13 -5.06 2.59 1.29
N ALA A 14 -5.14 1.60 0.39
CA ALA A 14 -4.29 1.52 -0.79
C ALA A 14 -4.31 2.80 -1.63
N ARG A 15 -5.51 3.34 -1.89
CA ARG A 15 -5.68 4.58 -2.66
C ARG A 15 -5.04 5.78 -1.96
N LYS A 16 -5.14 5.87 -0.63
CA LYS A 16 -4.47 6.92 0.15
C LYS A 16 -2.96 6.78 0.10
N ALA A 17 -2.43 5.57 0.29
CA ALA A 17 -1.00 5.29 0.19
C ALA A 17 -0.42 5.63 -1.19
N SER A 18 -1.14 5.30 -2.27
CA SER A 18 -0.75 5.69 -3.63
C SER A 18 -0.71 7.20 -3.83
N ARG A 19 -1.59 7.97 -3.17
CA ARG A 19 -1.53 9.44 -3.21
C ARG A 19 -0.31 9.97 -2.45
N ILE A 20 -0.02 9.42 -1.28
CA ILE A 20 1.15 9.80 -0.46
C ILE A 20 2.47 9.58 -1.24
N LEU A 21 2.59 8.47 -1.98
CA LEU A 21 3.78 8.22 -2.80
C LEU A 21 3.96 9.23 -3.94
N ARG A 22 2.85 9.68 -4.55
CA ARG A 22 2.85 10.59 -5.69
C ARG A 22 2.95 12.06 -5.30
N ASP A 23 2.58 12.39 -4.07
CA ASP A 23 2.60 13.76 -3.57
C ASP A 23 4.01 14.13 -3.08
N GLY A 24 4.56 15.22 -3.64
CA GLY A 24 5.89 15.73 -3.35
C GLY A 24 6.05 16.29 -1.93
N ARG A 25 4.95 16.60 -1.24
CA ARG A 25 4.95 17.24 0.08
C ARG A 25 5.22 16.27 1.25
N TYR A 26 5.12 14.96 1.01
CA TYR A 26 5.36 13.96 2.05
C TYR A 26 6.85 13.62 2.22
N SER A 27 7.26 13.43 3.47
CA SER A 27 8.63 13.04 3.81
C SER A 27 8.96 11.61 3.34
N LYS A 28 10.26 11.30 3.28
CA LYS A 28 10.75 9.95 2.92
C LYS A 28 10.15 8.86 3.81
N ASN A 29 10.00 9.13 5.10
CA ASN A 29 9.43 8.18 6.07
C ASN A 29 7.96 7.87 5.75
N SER A 30 7.15 8.90 5.47
CA SER A 30 5.75 8.71 5.09
C SER A 30 5.60 7.92 3.79
N LYS A 31 6.49 8.16 2.81
CA LYS A 31 6.51 7.41 1.55
C LYS A 31 6.91 5.95 1.77
N SER A 32 7.88 5.68 2.64
CA SER A 32 8.27 4.31 3.00
C SER A 32 7.11 3.51 3.60
N VAL A 33 6.40 4.10 4.57
CA VAL A 33 5.21 3.48 5.19
C VAL A 33 4.09 3.25 4.16
N ALA A 34 3.86 4.22 3.27
CA ALA A 34 2.88 4.09 2.20
C ALA A 34 3.24 2.97 1.21
N GLY A 35 4.52 2.80 0.89
CA GLY A 35 5.04 1.69 0.09
C GLY A 35 4.71 0.34 0.73
N SER A 36 5.07 0.16 2.01
CA SER A 36 4.75 -1.06 2.77
C SER A 36 3.27 -1.39 2.79
N ALA A 37 2.41 -0.37 2.94
CA ALA A 37 0.95 -0.55 2.91
C ALA A 37 0.45 -1.04 1.54
N LEU A 38 1.03 -0.55 0.43
CA LEU A 38 0.69 -0.96 -0.93
C LEU A 38 1.11 -2.39 -1.24
N SER A 39 2.29 -2.81 -0.76
CA SER A 39 2.79 -4.17 -0.93
C SER A 39 1.87 -5.23 -0.31
N GLN A 40 1.10 -4.85 0.70
CA GLN A 40 0.15 -5.72 1.41
C GLN A 40 -1.29 -5.60 0.87
N THR A 41 -1.50 -4.95 -0.27
CA THR A 41 -2.84 -4.80 -0.87
C THR A 41 -3.26 -6.07 -1.60
N LYS A 42 -4.57 -6.36 -1.58
CA LYS A 42 -5.12 -7.49 -2.34
C LYS A 42 -4.85 -7.27 -3.83
N PRO A 43 -4.21 -8.23 -4.53
CA PRO A 43 -4.06 -8.16 -5.97
C PRO A 43 -5.46 -8.16 -6.62
N LYS A 44 -5.64 -7.31 -7.63
CA LYS A 44 -6.85 -7.36 -8.45
C LYS A 44 -6.79 -8.67 -9.23
N ARG A 45 -7.70 -9.62 -8.96
CA ARG A 45 -7.86 -10.79 -9.83
C ARG A 45 -8.25 -10.25 -11.21
N LYS A 46 -7.44 -10.56 -12.23
CA LYS A 46 -7.78 -10.31 -13.63
C LYS A 46 -8.97 -11.17 -14.01
#